data_AF-A0A932PBS1-F1
#
_entry.id   AF-A0A932PBS1-F1
#
_cell.length_a   1.000
_cell.length_b   1.000
_cell.length_c   1.000
_cell.angle_alpha   90.00
_cell.angle_beta   90.00
_cell.angle_gamma   90.00
#
_symmetry.space_group_name_H-M   'P 1'
#
loop_
_entity.id
_entity.type
_entity.pdbx_description
1 polymer ?
#
loop_
_entity_poly.entity_id
_entity_poly.type
_entity_poly.pdbx_seq_one_letter_code
_entity_poly.pdbx_strand_id
1 'polypeptide(L)'
;MTLALDNLDVLKLKADSFRRVLNQTPQLAKKNHVTMPISDEFNRLLDEVATAFPDVAEALPKKITAVSPARLAGYADVKLMELEILSEQLVGLLDLLISKRQKVRHGVTHEQHSSGLRK
;
A
#
# COMPACT_ATOMS: atom_id res chain seq x y z
N MET A 1 -9.36 26.99 3.14
CA MET A 1 -9.13 25.66 3.74
C MET A 1 -8.03 24.98 2.95
N THR A 2 -6.80 24.97 3.48
CA THR A 2 -5.68 24.27 2.85
C THR A 2 -5.86 22.78 3.15
N LEU A 3 -6.10 21.96 2.12
CA LEU A 3 -6.11 20.50 2.23
C LEU A 3 -4.68 20.05 2.58
N ALA A 4 -4.38 19.91 3.87
CA ALA A 4 -3.17 19.23 4.29
C ALA A 4 -3.29 17.77 3.81
N LEU A 5 -2.35 17.34 2.97
CA LEU A 5 -2.18 15.94 2.62
C LEU A 5 -1.98 15.14 3.91
N ASP A 6 -2.85 14.18 4.14
CA ASP A 6 -2.72 13.28 5.27
C ASP A 6 -1.68 12.19 4.94
N ASN A 7 -1.11 11.58 5.98
CA ASN A 7 -0.05 10.58 5.81
C ASN A 7 -0.50 9.35 5.00
N LEU A 8 -1.76 8.89 5.16
CA LEU A 8 -2.36 7.82 4.36
C LEU A 8 -2.45 8.21 2.88
N ASP A 9 -2.85 9.45 2.60
CA ASP A 9 -2.96 9.97 1.23
C ASP A 9 -1.57 10.02 0.56
N VAL A 10 -0.52 10.40 1.29
CA VAL A 10 0.88 10.38 0.82
C VAL A 10 1.37 8.94 0.58
N LEU A 11 1.12 8.02 1.51
CA LEU A 11 1.51 6.62 1.37
C LEU A 11 0.80 5.95 0.19
N LYS A 12 -0.47 6.28 -0.03
CA LYS A 12 -1.23 5.82 -1.20
C LYS A 12 -0.62 6.33 -2.50
N LEU A 13 -0.28 7.61 -2.57
CA LEU A 13 0.36 8.21 -3.74
C LEU A 13 1.69 7.52 -4.08
N LYS A 14 2.52 7.20 -3.07
CA LYS A 14 3.76 6.43 -3.27
C LYS A 14 3.46 5.04 -3.83
N ALA A 15 2.52 4.30 -3.24
CA ALA A 15 2.14 2.96 -3.70
C ALA A 15 1.58 2.96 -5.13
N ASP A 16 0.72 3.93 -5.47
CA ASP A 16 0.17 4.10 -6.81
C ASP A 16 1.24 4.42 -7.85
N SER A 17 2.30 5.14 -7.45
CA SER A 17 3.41 5.47 -8.33
C SER A 17 4.20 4.22 -8.74
N PHE A 18 4.47 3.31 -7.79
CA PHE A 18 5.04 1.99 -8.10
C PHE A 18 4.16 1.23 -9.09
N ARG A 19 2.88 1.06 -8.75
CA ARG A 19 1.91 0.35 -9.58
C ARG A 19 1.84 0.92 -11.00
N ARG A 20 1.76 2.25 -11.13
CA ARG A 20 1.64 2.91 -12.44
C ARG A 20 2.83 2.62 -13.34
N VAL A 21 4.05 2.73 -12.81
CA VAL A 21 5.28 2.47 -13.59
C VAL A 21 5.32 0.99 -14.01
N LEU A 22 4.95 0.07 -13.12
CA LEU A 22 4.91 -1.35 -13.43
C LEU A 22 3.85 -1.68 -14.48
N ASN A 23 2.65 -1.11 -14.39
CA ASN A 23 1.58 -1.31 -15.38
C ASN A 23 1.94 -0.78 -16.77
N GLN A 24 2.80 0.25 -16.84
CA GLN A 24 3.33 0.81 -18.09
C GLN A 24 4.55 0.05 -18.63
N THR A 25 5.14 -0.85 -17.84
CA THR A 25 6.31 -1.63 -18.25
C THR A 25 5.87 -2.72 -19.25
N PRO A 26 6.54 -2.88 -20.41
CA PRO A 26 6.19 -3.90 -21.39
C PRO A 26 6.19 -5.32 -20.79
N GLN A 27 5.21 -6.15 -21.17
CA GLN A 27 5.05 -7.50 -20.63
C GLN A 27 6.30 -8.39 -20.77
N LEU A 28 7.09 -8.19 -21.83
CA LEU A 28 8.36 -8.90 -22.01
C LEU A 28 9.39 -8.52 -20.95
N ALA A 29 9.47 -7.24 -20.58
CA ALA A 29 10.38 -6.73 -19.55
C ALA A 29 9.96 -7.18 -18.14
N LYS A 30 8.67 -7.45 -17.90
CA LYS A 30 8.19 -7.90 -16.59
C LYS A 30 8.73 -9.25 -16.11
N LYS A 31 9.35 -10.02 -17.02
CA LYS A 31 10.05 -11.27 -16.70
C LYS A 31 11.42 -11.05 -16.04
N ASN A 32 11.95 -9.84 -16.11
CA ASN A 32 13.25 -9.50 -15.52
C ASN A 32 13.15 -9.32 -14.01
N HIS A 33 14.27 -9.54 -13.33
CA HIS A 33 14.39 -9.31 -11.90
C HIS A 33 14.30 -7.82 -11.55
N VAL A 34 13.75 -7.56 -10.37
CA VAL A 34 13.76 -6.23 -9.75
C VAL A 34 15.18 -5.92 -9.27
N THR A 35 15.64 -4.69 -9.44
CA THR A 35 16.93 -4.26 -8.89
C THR A 35 16.82 -4.05 -7.39
N MET A 36 17.92 -4.29 -6.66
CA MET A 36 17.97 -4.09 -5.21
C MET A 36 17.46 -2.72 -4.74
N PRO A 37 17.81 -1.59 -5.38
CA PRO A 37 17.29 -0.29 -4.97
C PRO A 37 15.77 -0.16 -5.06
N ILE A 38 15.14 -0.76 -6.07
CA ILE A 38 13.69 -0.73 -6.23
C ILE A 38 13.01 -1.61 -5.17
N SER A 39 13.58 -2.78 -4.86
CA SER A 39 13.06 -3.62 -3.77
C SER A 39 13.22 -2.97 -2.40
N ASP A 40 14.34 -2.28 -2.16
CA ASP A 40 14.60 -1.60 -0.90
C ASP A 40 13.62 -0.44 -0.69
N GLU A 41 13.32 0.32 -1.75
CA GLU A 41 12.35 1.40 -1.71
C GLU A 41 10.93 0.88 -1.47
N PHE A 42 10.54 -0.22 -2.12
CA PHE A 42 9.25 -0.87 -1.86
C PHE A 42 9.15 -1.38 -0.41
N ASN A 43 10.20 -2.04 0.09
CA ASN A 43 10.24 -2.51 1.48
C ASN A 43 10.17 -1.36 2.49
N ARG A 44 10.81 -0.22 2.21
CA ARG A 44 10.71 0.97 3.04
C ARG A 44 9.28 1.50 3.07
N LEU A 45 8.58 1.51 1.94
CA LEU A 45 7.17 1.89 1.91
C LEU A 45 6.31 0.95 2.79
N LEU A 46 6.56 -0.35 2.77
CA LEU A 46 5.89 -1.29 3.69
C LEU A 46 6.17 -0.95 5.16
N ASP A 47 7.41 -0.60 5.50
CA ASP A 47 7.78 -0.19 6.86
C ASP A 47 7.10 1.11 7.31
N GLU A 48 7.01 2.10 6.42
CA GLU A 48 6.29 3.34 6.67
C GLU A 48 4.80 3.07 6.93
N VAL A 49 4.18 2.18 6.15
CA VAL A 49 2.77 1.79 6.32
C VAL A 49 2.58 1.02 7.62
N ALA A 50 3.42 0.04 7.94
CA ALA A 50 3.35 -0.72 9.18
C ALA A 50 3.50 0.18 10.41
N THR A 51 4.38 1.17 10.33
CA THR A 51 4.59 2.16 11.40
C THR A 51 3.39 3.07 11.57
N ALA A 52 2.79 3.54 10.46
CA ALA A 52 1.64 4.43 10.49
C ALA A 52 0.32 3.72 10.86
N PHE A 53 0.19 2.44 10.50
CA PHE A 53 -1.01 1.63 10.70
C PHE A 53 -0.67 0.22 11.22
N PRO A 54 -0.29 0.08 12.51
CA PRO A 54 0.14 -1.19 13.08
C PRO A 54 -0.90 -2.31 12.95
N ASP A 55 -2.19 -1.97 13.03
CA ASP A 55 -3.32 -2.91 12.93
C ASP A 55 -3.39 -3.66 11.59
N VAL A 56 -2.73 -3.16 10.54
CA VAL A 56 -2.68 -3.83 9.24
C VAL A 56 -1.33 -4.46 8.92
N ALA A 57 -0.36 -4.43 9.85
CA ALA A 57 0.99 -4.91 9.60
C ALA A 57 1.01 -6.39 9.16
N GLU A 58 0.15 -7.23 9.74
CA GLU A 58 0.03 -8.65 9.36
C GLU A 58 -0.61 -8.86 7.97
N ALA A 59 -1.37 -7.88 7.47
CA ALA A 59 -2.00 -7.92 6.16
C ALA A 59 -1.11 -7.34 5.04
N LEU A 60 0.06 -6.78 5.39
CA LEU A 60 0.96 -6.22 4.39
C LEU A 60 1.58 -7.32 3.52
N PRO A 61 1.90 -7.01 2.25
CA PRO A 61 2.71 -7.88 1.42
C PRO A 61 4.03 -8.23 2.11
N LYS A 62 4.55 -9.43 1.82
CA LYS A 62 5.86 -9.84 2.34
C LYS A 62 6.95 -8.94 1.79
N LYS A 63 7.93 -8.62 2.64
CA LYS A 63 9.13 -7.91 2.19
C LYS A 63 9.87 -8.73 1.13
N ILE A 64 10.38 -8.02 0.14
CA ILE A 64 11.22 -8.58 -0.91
C ILE A 64 12.59 -8.87 -0.31
N THR A 65 13.13 -10.04 -0.62
CA THR A 65 14.46 -10.47 -0.15
C THR A 65 15.38 -10.75 -1.34
N ALA A 66 16.67 -10.84 -1.06
CA ALA A 66 17.71 -11.18 -2.01
C ALA A 66 18.71 -12.11 -1.32
N VAL A 67 18.32 -13.38 -1.19
CA VAL A 67 19.11 -14.46 -0.60
C VAL A 67 19.79 -15.31 -1.67
N SER A 68 19.37 -15.22 -2.93
CA SER A 68 19.98 -15.95 -4.04
C SER A 68 21.27 -15.30 -4.57
N PRO A 69 22.03 -16.00 -5.42
CA PRO A 69 23.19 -15.43 -6.13
C PRO A 69 22.85 -14.18 -6.96
N ALA A 70 21.58 -13.96 -7.33
CA ALA A 70 21.14 -12.75 -8.03
C ALA A 70 21.44 -11.47 -7.25
N ARG A 71 21.54 -11.57 -5.91
CA ARG A 71 21.98 -10.48 -5.03
C ARG A 71 23.36 -9.96 -5.41
N LEU A 72 24.30 -10.84 -5.77
CA LEU A 72 25.66 -10.45 -6.15
C LEU A 72 25.67 -9.62 -7.45
N ALA A 73 24.65 -9.81 -8.29
CA ALA A 73 24.43 -9.04 -9.50
C ALA A 73 23.55 -7.78 -9.28
N GLY A 74 23.20 -7.46 -8.02
CA GLY A 74 22.39 -6.28 -7.69
C GLY A 74 20.89 -6.43 -7.93
N TYR A 75 20.39 -7.67 -7.99
CA TYR A 75 18.98 -7.99 -8.19
C TYR A 75 18.35 -8.67 -6.96
N ALA A 76 17.07 -8.42 -6.78
CA ALA A 76 16.23 -9.10 -5.81
C ALA A 76 15.71 -10.44 -6.35
N ASP A 77 15.24 -11.30 -5.44
CA ASP A 77 14.72 -12.64 -5.77
C ASP A 77 13.27 -12.62 -6.30
N VAL A 78 12.84 -11.46 -6.81
CA VAL A 78 11.52 -11.26 -7.40
C VAL A 78 11.65 -10.60 -8.76
N LYS A 79 10.70 -10.92 -9.64
CA LYS A 79 10.53 -10.32 -10.96
C LYS A 79 9.64 -9.09 -10.88
N LEU A 80 9.73 -8.25 -11.90
CA LEU A 80 8.90 -7.05 -12.03
C LEU A 80 7.40 -7.39 -12.02
N MET A 81 6.99 -8.52 -12.59
CA MET A 81 5.61 -9.02 -12.50
C MET A 81 5.19 -9.30 -11.04
N GLU A 82 6.08 -9.87 -10.23
CA GLU A 82 5.77 -10.17 -8.83
C GLU A 82 5.67 -8.87 -8.01
N LEU A 83 6.55 -7.89 -8.28
CA LEU A 83 6.46 -6.56 -7.68
C LEU A 83 5.17 -5.83 -8.06
N GLU A 84 4.66 -6.00 -9.29
CA GLU A 84 3.37 -5.45 -9.72
C GLU A 84 2.22 -6.02 -8.87
N ILE A 85 2.20 -7.35 -8.68
CA ILE A 85 1.20 -8.01 -7.83
C ILE A 85 1.28 -7.50 -6.38
N LEU A 86 2.48 -7.40 -5.81
CA LEU A 86 2.68 -6.87 -4.45
C LEU A 86 2.23 -5.41 -4.34
N SER A 87 2.46 -4.61 -5.38
CA SER A 87 2.04 -3.21 -5.45
C SER A 87 0.52 -3.07 -5.52
N GLU A 88 -0.17 -3.90 -6.31
CA GLU A 88 -1.63 -3.96 -6.35
C GLU A 88 -2.23 -4.34 -4.99
N GLN A 89 -1.63 -5.32 -4.30
CA GLN A 89 -2.06 -5.71 -2.95
C GLN A 89 -1.94 -4.56 -1.95
N LEU A 90 -0.79 -3.86 -1.95
CA LEU A 90 -0.57 -2.71 -1.09
C LEU A 90 -1.57 -1.59 -1.38
N VAL A 91 -1.77 -1.26 -2.66
CA VAL A 91 -2.75 -0.24 -3.08
C VAL A 91 -4.15 -0.59 -2.61
N GLY A 92 -4.61 -1.83 -2.82
CA GLY A 92 -5.94 -2.28 -2.40
C GLY A 92 -6.13 -2.19 -0.88
N LEU A 93 -5.10 -2.51 -0.10
CA LEU A 93 -5.15 -2.36 1.36
C LEU A 93 -5.30 -0.90 1.79
N LEU A 94 -4.54 0.01 1.17
CA LEU A 94 -4.62 1.43 1.47
C LEU A 94 -5.98 2.03 1.04
N ASP A 95 -6.56 1.58 -0.08
CA ASP A 95 -7.92 1.97 -0.51
C ASP A 95 -9.00 1.56 0.51
N LEU A 96 -8.85 0.37 1.12
CA LEU A 96 -9.73 -0.08 2.21
C LEU A 96 -9.61 0.81 3.45
N LEU A 97 -8.40 1.23 3.82
CA LEU A 97 -8.17 2.13 4.96
C LEU A 97 -8.82 3.51 4.71
N ILE A 98 -8.65 4.07 3.51
CA ILE A 98 -9.26 5.34 3.11
C ILE A 98 -10.79 5.22 3.18
N SER A 99 -11.34 4.13 2.64
CA SER A 99 -12.78 3.87 2.65
C SER A 99 -13.35 3.76 4.08
N LYS A 100 -12.65 3.06 4.98
CA LYS A 100 -13.04 2.96 6.40
C LYS A 100 -13.03 4.33 7.09
N ARG A 101 -11.98 5.14 6.87
CA ARG A 101 -11.86 6.50 7.39
C ARG A 101 -13.03 7.39 6.93
N GLN A 102 -13.42 7.30 5.65
CA GLN A 102 -14.56 8.05 5.12
C GLN A 102 -15.87 7.61 5.77
N LYS A 103 -16.13 6.31 5.94
CA LYS A 103 -17.34 5.83 6.62
C LYS A 103 -17.45 6.32 8.07
N VAL A 104 -16.35 6.32 8.82
CA VAL A 104 -16.32 6.86 10.19
C VAL A 104 -16.67 8.36 10.19
N ARG A 105 -16.14 9.14 9.25
CA ARG A 105 -16.44 10.58 9.16
C ARG A 105 -17.91 10.88 8.83
N HIS A 106 -18.60 10.01 8.11
CA HIS A 106 -20.00 10.23 7.70
C HIS A 106 -21.01 9.52 8.61
N GLY A 107 -20.58 8.53 9.41
CA GLY A 107 -21.43 7.72 10.28
C GLY A 107 -21.71 8.30 11.68
N VAL A 108 -21.12 9.44 12.03
CA VAL A 108 -21.32 10.10 13.35
C VAL A 108 -22.63 10.92 13.41
N THR A 109 -23.40 11.00 12.32
CA THR A 109 -24.57 11.89 12.22
C THR A 109 -25.95 11.24 12.45
N HIS A 110 -26.04 10.04 13.02
CA HIS A 110 -27.34 9.36 13.14
C HIS A 110 -27.58 8.57 14.44
N GLU A 111 -27.27 9.14 15.61
CA GLU A 111 -27.79 8.59 16.89
C GLU A 111 -28.18 9.69 17.89
N GLN A 112 -29.13 10.56 17.55
CA GLN A 112 -29.93 11.27 18.56
C GLN A 112 -31.34 11.57 18.02
N HIS A 113 -32.30 10.68 18.26
CA HIS A 113 -33.68 11.00 18.69
C HIS A 113 -34.55 9.74 18.62
N SER A 114 -34.56 8.95 19.68
CA SER A 114 -35.62 7.97 19.98
C SER A 114 -35.65 7.72 21.49
N SER A 115 -35.80 8.77 22.27
CA SER A 115 -36.19 8.62 23.67
C SER A 115 -37.21 9.69 24.02
N GLY A 116 -38.48 9.31 23.97
CA GLY A 116 -39.58 10.15 24.40
C GLY A 116 -40.88 9.75 23.74
N LEU A 117 -41.52 8.71 24.28
CA LEU A 117 -42.94 8.74 24.64
C LEU A 117 -43.24 7.44 25.42
N ARG A 118 -43.15 7.52 26.75
CA ARG A 118 -43.80 6.56 27.63
C ARG A 118 -45.27 6.95 27.76
N LYS A 119 -46.11 5.92 27.78
CA LYS A 119 -47.57 5.92 27.93
C LYS A 119 -48.05 6.68 29.16
#